data_AF-A0A3D2MNN9-F1
#
_entry.id   AF-A0A3D2MNN9-F1
#
_cell.length_a   1.000
_cell.length_b   1.000
_cell.length_c   1.000
_cell.angle_alpha   90.00
_cell.angle_beta   90.00
_cell.angle_gamma   90.00
#
_symmetry.space_group_name_H-M   'P 1'
#
loop_
_entity.id
_entity.type
_entity.pdbx_description
1 polymer ?
#
loop_
_entity_poly.entity_id
_entity_poly.type
_entity_poly.pdbx_seq_one_letter_code
_entity_poly.pdbx_strand_id
1 'polypeptide(L)'
;MTQMCGIGPFITIPLMVAAFGGPQAIIGWIAGAILALADGLIWSELGAAMPGAGGTYIYLREAFQYRTGRLMPFIFSWTAILFIPLIMSTGVIGLVSYLGYLWPNMTWWEIHLVSLLVVGVVLFALYRRIESIGILTWILFAVMLLSIGLVIIASLSHFNPALA
;
A
#
# COMPACT_ATOMS: atom_id res chain seq x y z
N MET A 1 0.52 11.15 -3.05
CA MET A 1 0.34 11.16 -1.58
C MET A 1 -0.42 9.93 -1.08
N THR A 2 -1.57 9.57 -1.65
CA THR A 2 -2.35 8.37 -1.22
C THR A 2 -1.65 7.02 -1.40
N GLN A 3 -0.60 6.94 -2.21
CA GLN A 3 0.11 5.68 -2.50
C GLN A 3 0.85 5.09 -1.27
N MET A 4 1.15 5.88 -0.24
CA MET A 4 1.91 5.40 0.92
C MET A 4 1.02 4.68 1.95
N CYS A 5 -0.24 5.07 2.07
CA CYS A 5 -1.13 4.57 3.10
C CYS A 5 -2.19 3.67 2.47
N GLY A 6 -1.84 2.38 2.36
CA GLY A 6 -2.73 1.34 1.85
C GLY A 6 -3.48 0.60 2.96
N ILE A 7 -3.87 -0.64 2.68
CA ILE A 7 -4.51 -1.53 3.66
C ILE A 7 -3.54 -2.02 4.77
N GLY A 8 -2.24 -1.88 4.53
CA GLY A 8 -1.16 -2.41 5.38
C GLY A 8 -1.27 -2.07 6.87
N PRO A 9 -1.49 -0.81 7.28
CA PRO A 9 -1.64 -0.48 8.70
C PRO A 9 -2.79 -1.24 9.39
N PHE A 10 -3.89 -1.46 8.67
CA PHE A 10 -5.09 -2.09 9.22
C PHE A 10 -4.90 -3.59 9.41
N ILE A 11 -4.18 -4.26 8.49
CA ILE A 11 -3.97 -5.72 8.54
C ILE A 11 -2.68 -6.09 9.29
N THR A 12 -1.58 -5.41 8.97
CA THR A 12 -0.24 -5.82 9.43
C THR A 12 0.04 -5.41 10.87
N ILE A 13 -0.49 -4.27 11.36
CA ILE A 13 -0.23 -3.84 12.74
C ILE A 13 -0.81 -4.83 13.75
N PRO A 14 -2.07 -5.28 13.66
CA PRO A 14 -2.60 -6.30 14.56
C PRO A 14 -1.79 -7.61 14.51
N LEU A 15 -1.39 -8.06 13.31
CA LEU A 15 -0.56 -9.26 13.15
C LEU A 15 0.82 -9.09 13.79
N MET A 16 1.43 -7.91 13.67
CA MET A 16 2.71 -7.61 14.30
C MET A 16 2.58 -7.61 15.83
N VAL A 17 1.57 -6.92 16.38
CA VAL A 17 1.34 -6.91 17.84
C VAL A 17 1.11 -8.33 18.37
N ALA A 18 0.31 -9.14 17.66
CA ALA A 18 0.06 -10.53 18.03
C ALA A 18 1.34 -11.40 17.98
N ALA A 19 2.16 -11.26 16.93
CA ALA A 19 3.39 -12.02 16.77
C ALA A 19 4.47 -11.65 17.80
N PHE A 20 4.57 -10.36 18.13
CA PHE A 20 5.52 -9.88 19.13
C PHE A 20 5.04 -10.16 20.56
N GLY A 21 3.73 -10.29 20.78
CA GLY A 21 3.14 -10.62 22.09
C GLY A 21 3.05 -9.41 23.03
N GLY A 22 2.87 -8.19 22.50
CA GLY A 22 2.79 -6.98 23.32
C GLY A 22 3.28 -5.69 22.65
N PRO A 23 3.44 -4.59 23.43
CA PRO A 23 3.75 -3.25 22.92
C PRO A 23 5.11 -3.10 22.24
N GLN A 24 6.04 -4.03 22.47
CA GLN A 24 7.37 -4.08 21.86
C GLN A 24 7.33 -4.06 20.31
N ALA A 25 6.18 -4.38 19.71
CA ALA A 25 5.90 -4.16 18.29
C ALA A 25 6.24 -2.73 17.82
N ILE A 26 6.17 -1.72 18.71
CA ILE A 26 6.54 -0.33 18.41
C ILE A 26 7.99 -0.19 17.95
N ILE A 27 8.90 -1.06 18.40
CA ILE A 27 10.32 -1.03 18.00
C ILE A 27 10.44 -1.33 16.50
N GLY A 28 9.71 -2.35 16.02
CA GLY A 28 9.66 -2.68 14.59
C GLY A 28 9.07 -1.52 13.77
N TRP A 29 8.08 -0.83 14.32
CA TRP A 29 7.48 0.33 13.67
C TRP A 29 8.45 1.53 13.59
N ILE A 30 9.17 1.84 14.67
CA ILE A 30 10.19 2.89 14.69
C ILE A 30 11.32 2.57 13.70
N ALA A 31 11.81 1.34 13.69
CA ALA A 31 12.83 0.90 12.73
C ALA A 31 12.34 1.05 11.29
N GLY A 32 11.10 0.66 11.00
CA GLY A 32 10.46 0.85 9.70
C GLY A 32 10.33 2.32 9.31
N ALA A 33 9.98 3.20 10.26
CA ALA A 33 9.88 4.64 10.01
C ALA A 33 11.23 5.28 9.66
N ILE A 34 12.31 4.89 10.35
CA ILE A 34 13.67 5.34 10.04
C ILE A 34 14.08 4.87 8.63
N LEU A 35 13.82 3.60 8.31
CA LEU A 35 14.12 3.04 6.99
C LEU A 35 13.33 3.76 5.88
N ALA A 36 12.04 4.01 6.09
CA ALA A 36 11.18 4.71 5.15
C ALA A 36 11.61 6.17 4.95
N LEU A 37 12.11 6.83 6.00
CA LEU A 37 12.67 8.18 5.90
C LEU A 37 13.95 8.19 5.06
N ALA A 38 14.86 7.22 5.29
CA ALA A 38 16.07 7.09 4.48
C ALA A 38 15.74 6.82 3.00
N ASP A 39 14.80 5.92 2.71
CA ASP A 39 14.31 5.67 1.34
C ASP A 39 13.71 6.94 0.71
N GLY A 40 12.85 7.65 1.44
CA GLY A 40 12.25 8.90 0.98
C GLY A 40 13.26 9.99 0.64
N LEU A 41 14.35 10.10 1.41
CA LEU A 41 15.45 11.02 1.11
C LEU A 41 16.14 10.67 -0.20
N ILE A 42 16.46 9.38 -0.43
CA ILE A 42 17.06 8.91 -1.69
C ILE A 42 16.17 9.25 -2.89
N TRP A 43 14.86 8.97 -2.79
CA TRP A 43 13.92 9.29 -3.87
C TRP A 43 13.78 10.79 -4.10
N SER A 44 13.89 11.61 -3.06
CA SER A 44 13.85 13.08 -3.19
C SER A 44 15.07 13.63 -3.93
N GLU A 45 16.27 13.11 -3.64
CA GLU A 45 17.50 13.49 -4.34
C GLU A 45 17.48 13.04 -5.81
N LEU A 46 17.07 11.79 -6.07
CA LEU A 46 16.95 11.27 -7.44
C LEU A 46 15.91 12.04 -8.26
N GLY A 47 14.76 12.36 -7.65
CA GLY A 47 13.70 13.17 -8.26
C GLY A 47 14.16 14.59 -8.60
N ALA A 48 14.97 15.21 -7.74
CA ALA A 48 15.53 16.53 -7.98
C ALA A 48 16.65 16.53 -9.04
N ALA A 49 17.51 15.52 -9.03
CA ALA A 49 18.65 15.42 -9.95
C ALA A 49 18.24 15.03 -11.38
N MET A 50 17.19 14.22 -11.54
CA MET A 50 16.74 13.69 -12.83
C MET A 50 15.22 13.91 -13.02
N PRO A 51 14.76 15.15 -13.29
CA PRO A 51 13.34 15.50 -13.38
C PRO A 51 12.64 15.04 -14.69
N GLY A 52 13.13 13.98 -15.32
CA GLY A 52 12.62 13.48 -16.60
C GLY A 52 11.36 12.61 -16.51
N ALA A 53 10.61 12.54 -17.60
CA ALA A 53 9.46 11.63 -17.73
C ALA A 53 9.92 10.18 -17.96
N GLY A 54 9.59 9.28 -17.03
CA GLY A 54 9.96 7.86 -17.10
C GLY A 54 10.18 7.19 -15.75
N GLY A 55 10.21 7.96 -14.66
CA GLY A 55 10.28 7.45 -13.29
C GLY A 55 11.50 6.56 -13.04
N THR A 56 11.32 5.50 -12.26
CA THR A 56 12.38 4.56 -11.86
C THR A 56 13.15 3.96 -13.05
N TYR A 57 12.51 3.80 -14.21
CA TYR A 57 13.17 3.30 -15.41
C TYR A 57 14.35 4.18 -15.82
N ILE A 58 14.21 5.51 -15.73
CA ILE A 58 15.29 6.44 -16.08
C ILE A 58 16.46 6.30 -15.10
N TYR A 59 16.17 6.19 -13.80
CA TYR A 59 17.21 6.08 -12.77
C TYR A 59 18.06 4.82 -12.98
N LEU A 60 17.41 3.69 -13.29
CA LEU A 60 18.11 2.45 -13.60
C LEU A 60 18.85 2.51 -14.94
N ARG A 61 18.28 3.15 -15.95
CA ARG A 61 18.95 3.32 -17.24
C ARG A 61 20.24 4.13 -17.08
N GLU A 62 20.19 5.23 -16.34
CA GLU A 62 21.34 6.10 -16.12
C GLU A 62 22.41 5.39 -15.28
N ALA A 63 22.02 4.77 -14.16
CA ALA A 63 22.94 4.08 -13.27
C ALA A 63 23.65 2.89 -13.93
N PHE A 64 23.00 2.19 -14.86
CA PHE A 64 23.54 0.97 -15.47
C PHE A 64 24.02 1.15 -16.92
N GLN A 65 23.96 2.36 -17.48
CA GLN A 65 24.30 2.64 -18.87
C GLN A 65 25.66 2.06 -19.29
N TYR A 66 26.69 2.23 -18.45
CA TYR A 66 28.07 1.82 -18.74
C TYR A 66 28.41 0.37 -18.33
N ARG A 67 27.54 -0.31 -17.58
CA ARG A 67 27.79 -1.69 -17.10
C ARG A 67 26.96 -2.71 -17.85
N THR A 68 25.64 -2.59 -17.79
CA THR A 68 24.69 -3.57 -18.36
C THR A 68 23.76 -2.95 -19.40
N GLY A 69 23.97 -1.66 -19.72
CA GLY A 69 23.20 -0.92 -20.70
C GLY A 69 21.71 -0.92 -20.35
N ARG A 70 20.89 -1.52 -21.23
CA ARG A 70 19.43 -1.56 -21.08
C ARG A 70 18.89 -2.80 -20.37
N LEU A 71 19.75 -3.75 -19.98
CA LEU A 71 19.30 -5.00 -19.38
C LEU A 71 18.61 -4.76 -18.02
N MET A 72 19.21 -3.94 -17.15
CA MET A 72 18.65 -3.68 -15.82
C MET A 72 17.30 -2.97 -15.85
N PRO A 73 17.12 -1.86 -16.61
CA PRO A 73 15.80 -1.24 -16.73
C PRO A 73 14.77 -2.12 -17.46
N PHE A 74 15.20 -3.02 -18.37
CA PHE A 74 14.33 -4.04 -18.97
C PHE A 74 13.81 -5.04 -17.93
N ILE A 75 14.72 -5.63 -17.13
CA ILE A 75 14.34 -6.59 -16.09
C ILE A 75 13.41 -5.92 -15.06
N PHE A 76 13.69 -4.69 -14.66
CA PHE A 76 12.81 -3.93 -13.78
C PHE A 76 11.40 -3.76 -14.35
N SER A 77 11.29 -3.45 -15.65
CA SER A 77 9.98 -3.34 -16.31
C SER A 77 9.25 -4.68 -16.33
N TRP A 78 9.99 -5.77 -16.55
CA TRP A 78 9.43 -7.12 -16.53
C TRP A 78 8.93 -7.52 -15.14
N THR A 79 9.69 -7.23 -14.08
CA THR A 79 9.24 -7.49 -12.71
C THR A 79 8.05 -6.60 -12.35
N ALA A 80 8.01 -5.35 -12.79
CA ALA A 80 6.88 -4.44 -12.60
C ALA A 80 5.58 -4.98 -13.19
N ILE A 81 5.63 -5.55 -14.39
CA ILE A 81 4.46 -6.20 -15.02
C ILE A 81 3.91 -7.33 -14.14
N LEU A 82 4.77 -8.05 -13.40
CA LEU A 82 4.37 -9.14 -12.52
C LEU A 82 3.91 -8.64 -11.14
N PHE A 83 4.67 -7.77 -10.48
CA PHE A 83 4.41 -7.43 -9.09
C PHE A 83 3.25 -6.43 -8.94
N ILE A 84 3.05 -5.51 -9.90
CA ILE A 84 1.99 -4.48 -9.79
C ILE A 84 0.59 -5.14 -9.67
N PRO A 85 0.21 -6.11 -10.52
CA PRO A 85 -1.04 -6.85 -10.34
C PRO A 85 -1.13 -7.61 -9.01
N LEU A 86 0.00 -8.16 -8.53
CA LEU A 86 0.05 -8.85 -7.24
C LEU A 86 -0.25 -7.90 -6.08
N ILE A 87 0.32 -6.68 -6.08
CA ILE A 87 0.02 -5.65 -5.08
C ILE A 87 -1.46 -5.26 -5.11
N MET A 88 -2.04 -5.11 -6.30
CA MET A 88 -3.48 -4.83 -6.43
C MET A 88 -4.32 -5.98 -5.84
N SER A 89 -3.96 -7.23 -6.14
CA SER A 89 -4.66 -8.41 -5.64
C SER A 89 -4.62 -8.49 -4.10
N THR A 90 -3.45 -8.28 -3.48
CA THR A 90 -3.34 -8.30 -2.02
C THR A 90 -4.13 -7.17 -1.37
N GLY A 91 -4.19 -5.99 -1.99
CA GLY A 91 -5.04 -4.89 -1.56
C GLY A 91 -6.53 -5.24 -1.56
N VAL A 92 -7.01 -5.90 -2.63
CA VAL A 92 -8.41 -6.34 -2.75
C VAL A 92 -8.74 -7.44 -1.75
N ILE A 93 -7.88 -8.44 -1.61
CA ILE A 93 -8.07 -9.50 -0.61
C ILE A 93 -8.16 -8.88 0.79
N GLY A 94 -7.29 -7.92 1.10
CA GLY A 94 -7.34 -7.18 2.35
C GLY A 94 -8.67 -6.47 2.59
N LEU A 95 -9.22 -5.81 1.57
CA LEU A 95 -10.55 -5.19 1.62
C LEU A 95 -11.65 -6.23 1.88
N VAL A 96 -11.63 -7.36 1.18
CA VAL A 96 -12.66 -8.41 1.33
C VAL A 96 -12.56 -9.09 2.70
N SER A 97 -11.37 -9.21 3.29
CA SER A 97 -11.21 -9.67 4.67
C SER A 97 -11.94 -8.77 5.67
N TYR A 98 -11.98 -7.45 5.42
CA TYR A 98 -12.80 -6.52 6.23
C TYR A 98 -14.30 -6.67 5.97
N LEU A 99 -14.73 -7.08 4.77
CA LEU A 99 -16.14 -7.37 4.49
C LEU A 99 -16.66 -8.51 5.36
N GLY A 100 -15.79 -9.43 5.80
CA GLY A 100 -16.12 -10.52 6.73
C GLY A 100 -16.71 -10.05 8.07
N TYR A 101 -16.47 -8.79 8.49
CA TYR A 101 -17.12 -8.21 9.67
C TYR A 101 -18.61 -7.90 9.44
N LEU A 102 -19.02 -7.64 8.19
CA LEU A 102 -20.41 -7.35 7.82
C LEU A 102 -21.14 -8.61 7.31
N TRP A 103 -20.41 -9.53 6.68
CA TRP A 103 -20.92 -10.81 6.21
C TRP A 103 -20.11 -11.96 6.81
N PRO A 104 -20.47 -12.43 8.01
CA PRO A 104 -19.79 -13.55 8.65
C PRO A 104 -19.98 -14.85 7.86
N ASN A 105 -18.97 -15.73 7.87
CA ASN A 105 -18.97 -17.06 7.25
C ASN A 105 -18.99 -17.10 5.71
N MET A 106 -18.41 -16.10 5.04
CA MET A 106 -18.17 -16.21 3.59
C MET A 106 -17.34 -17.45 3.25
N THR A 107 -17.83 -18.24 2.31
CA THR A 107 -17.13 -19.39 1.74
C THR A 107 -15.94 -18.94 0.90
N TRP A 108 -15.00 -19.86 0.65
CA TRP A 108 -13.84 -19.60 -0.20
C TRP A 108 -14.24 -19.04 -1.57
N TRP A 109 -15.30 -19.58 -2.18
CA TRP A 109 -15.80 -19.11 -3.47
C TRP A 109 -16.36 -17.70 -3.41
N GLU A 110 -17.13 -17.35 -2.38
CA GLU A 110 -17.71 -16.02 -2.21
C GLU A 110 -16.61 -14.95 -2.05
N ILE A 111 -15.57 -15.24 -1.27
CA ILE A 111 -14.42 -14.32 -1.08
C ILE A 111 -13.76 -14.03 -2.44
N HIS A 112 -13.49 -15.05 -3.24
CA HIS A 112 -12.81 -14.90 -4.53
C HIS A 112 -13.72 -14.24 -5.58
N LEU A 113 -15.02 -14.55 -5.60
CA LEU A 113 -15.99 -13.91 -6.49
C LEU A 113 -16.12 -12.42 -6.19
N VAL A 114 -16.25 -12.04 -4.91
CA VAL A 114 -16.30 -10.62 -4.51
C VAL A 114 -14.98 -9.93 -4.86
N SER A 115 -13.84 -10.58 -4.63
CA SER A 115 -12.53 -10.04 -4.99
C SER A 115 -12.42 -9.77 -6.51
N LEU A 116 -12.84 -10.73 -7.34
CA LEU A 116 -12.86 -10.56 -8.79
C LEU A 116 -13.81 -9.44 -9.23
N LEU A 117 -14.96 -9.31 -8.58
CA LEU A 117 -15.90 -8.21 -8.84
C LEU A 117 -15.25 -6.86 -8.52
N VAL A 118 -14.61 -6.73 -7.36
CA VAL A 118 -13.89 -5.50 -6.97
C VAL A 118 -12.79 -5.17 -7.98
N VAL A 119 -11.98 -6.14 -8.38
CA VAL A 119 -10.95 -5.96 -9.43
C VAL A 119 -11.60 -5.49 -10.74
N GLY A 120 -12.71 -6.11 -11.14
CA GLY A 120 -13.46 -5.72 -12.33
C GLY A 120 -13.97 -4.27 -12.26
N VAL A 121 -14.48 -3.84 -11.12
CA VAL A 121 -14.92 -2.45 -10.88
C VAL A 121 -13.75 -1.48 -10.97
N VAL A 122 -12.61 -1.82 -10.36
CA VAL A 122 -11.39 -1.01 -10.44
C VAL A 122 -10.93 -0.91 -11.89
N LEU A 123 -10.81 -2.03 -12.61
CA LEU A 123 -10.44 -2.03 -14.03
C LEU A 123 -11.39 -1.19 -14.87
N PHE A 124 -12.71 -1.31 -14.64
CA PHE A 124 -13.71 -0.49 -15.30
C PHE A 124 -13.50 1.01 -15.00
N ALA A 125 -13.24 1.36 -13.74
CA ALA A 125 -12.96 2.73 -13.34
C ALA A 125 -11.68 3.29 -13.97
N LEU A 126 -10.68 2.45 -14.25
CA LEU A 126 -9.46 2.84 -14.97
C LEU A 126 -9.71 3.25 -16.44
N TYR A 127 -10.80 2.77 -17.08
CA TYR A 127 -11.17 3.23 -18.44
C TYR A 127 -11.74 4.65 -18.46
N ARG A 128 -12.02 5.26 -17.30
CA ARG A 128 -12.50 6.65 -17.21
C ARG A 128 -11.36 7.63 -17.47
N ARG A 129 -11.70 8.82 -17.98
CA ARG A 129 -10.76 9.93 -18.16
C ARG A 129 -10.03 10.27 -16.85
N ILE A 130 -8.71 10.38 -16.95
CA ILE A 130 -7.76 10.61 -15.83
C ILE A 130 -8.06 11.92 -15.08
N GLU A 131 -8.64 12.92 -15.75
CA GLU A 131 -9.02 14.22 -15.16
C GLU A 131 -9.97 14.08 -13.96
N SER A 132 -10.79 13.03 -13.92
CA SER A 132 -11.72 12.78 -12.81
C SER A 132 -11.07 12.11 -11.58
N ILE A 133 -9.80 11.70 -11.66
CA ILE A 133 -9.11 10.96 -10.60
C ILE A 133 -8.78 11.85 -9.39
N GLY A 134 -8.63 13.16 -9.61
CA GLY A 134 -8.30 14.11 -8.55
C GLY A 134 -9.31 14.10 -7.40
N ILE A 135 -10.61 14.15 -7.71
CA ILE A 135 -11.68 14.16 -6.70
C ILE A 135 -11.72 12.82 -5.95
N LEU A 136 -11.64 11.70 -6.68
CA LEU A 136 -11.63 10.36 -6.05
C LEU A 136 -10.47 10.21 -5.07
N THR A 137 -9.28 10.70 -5.44
CA THR A 137 -8.08 10.66 -4.60
C THR A 137 -8.30 11.41 -3.28
N TRP A 138 -8.90 12.61 -3.34
CA TRP A 138 -9.21 13.39 -2.14
C TRP A 138 -10.26 12.72 -1.25
N ILE A 139 -11.30 12.13 -1.85
CA ILE A 139 -12.33 11.39 -1.10
C ILE A 139 -11.71 10.20 -0.37
N LEU A 140 -10.93 9.37 -1.07
CA LEU A 140 -10.28 8.21 -0.47
C LEU A 140 -9.29 8.60 0.63
N PHE A 141 -8.57 9.72 0.43
CA PHE A 141 -7.69 10.26 1.45
C PHE A 141 -8.45 10.72 2.70
N ALA A 142 -9.57 11.42 2.54
CA ALA A 142 -10.42 11.84 3.66
C ALA A 142 -11.00 10.64 4.43
N VAL A 143 -11.47 9.61 3.72
CA VAL A 143 -11.94 8.35 4.32
C VAL A 143 -10.82 7.69 5.12
N MET A 144 -9.62 7.61 4.57
CA MET A 144 -8.46 7.05 5.27
C MET A 144 -8.11 7.81 6.55
N LEU A 145 -8.08 9.15 6.51
CA LEU A 145 -7.85 9.97 7.70
C LEU A 145 -8.92 9.76 8.76
N LEU A 146 -10.19 9.70 8.35
CA LEU A 146 -11.31 9.41 9.24
C LEU A 146 -11.13 8.05 9.91
N SER A 147 -10.84 7.01 9.14
CA SER A 147 -10.62 5.65 9.66
C SER A 147 -9.48 5.60 10.68
N ILE A 148 -8.33 6.23 10.39
CA ILE A 148 -7.21 6.31 11.34
C ILE A 148 -7.63 7.06 12.61
N GLY A 149 -8.31 8.19 12.47
CA GLY A 149 -8.81 8.98 13.59
C GLY A 149 -9.76 8.18 14.49
N LEU A 150 -10.70 7.44 13.89
CA LEU A 150 -11.64 6.58 14.63
C LEU A 150 -10.91 5.45 15.37
N VAL A 151 -9.91 4.82 14.76
CA VAL A 151 -9.10 3.78 15.40
C VAL A 151 -8.34 4.35 16.61
N ILE A 152 -7.74 5.55 16.48
CA ILE A 152 -7.05 6.21 17.58
C ILE A 152 -8.02 6.50 18.73
N ILE A 153 -9.18 7.09 18.44
CA ILE A 153 -10.21 7.40 19.45
C ILE A 153 -10.66 6.12 20.16
N ALA A 154 -10.98 5.06 19.40
CA ALA A 154 -11.40 3.78 19.96
C ALA A 154 -10.32 3.14 20.84
N SER A 155 -9.05 3.25 20.44
CA SER A 155 -7.92 2.74 21.24
C SER A 155 -7.76 3.45 22.57
N LEU A 156 -8.03 4.77 22.63
CA LEU A 156 -7.94 5.57 23.85
C LEU A 156 -9.17 5.39 24.75
N SER A 157 -10.38 5.22 24.17
CA SER A 157 -11.62 5.08 24.95
C SER A 157 -11.82 3.69 25.55
N HIS A 158 -11.26 2.65 24.93
CA HIS A 158 -11.34 1.25 25.40
C HIS A 158 -9.97 0.68 25.77
N PHE A 159 -9.08 1.52 26.31
CA PHE A 159 -7.75 1.08 26.72
C PHE A 159 -7.84 0.08 27.88
N ASN A 160 -7.31 -1.13 27.70
CA ASN A 160 -7.23 -2.15 28.74
C ASN A 160 -5.76 -2.29 29.20
N PRO A 161 -5.43 -1.85 30.43
CA PRO A 161 -4.06 -1.91 30.96
C PRO A 161 -3.49 -3.33 31.07
N ALA A 162 -4.34 -4.36 31.09
CA ALA A 162 -3.89 -5.76 31.18
C ALA A 162 -3.40 -6.34 29.84
N LEU A 163 -3.65 -5.65 28.73
CA LEU A 163 -3.18 -6.02 27.38
C LEU A 163 -1.98 -5.16 26.93
N ALA A 164 -1.49 -4.28 27.81
CA ALA A 164 -0.34 -3.41 27.60
C ALA A 164 0.95 -4.02 28.14
#